data_AF-A0A958MEC5-F1
#
_entry.id   AF-A0A958MEC5-F1
#
_cell.length_a   1.000
_cell.length_b   1.000
_cell.length_c   1.000
_cell.angle_alpha   90.00
_cell.angle_beta   90.00
_cell.angle_gamma   90.00
#
_symmetry.space_group_name_H-M   'P 1'
#
loop_
_entity.id
_entity.type
_entity.pdbx_description
1 polymer ?
#
loop_
_entity_poly.entity_id
_entity_poly.type
_entity_poly.pdbx_seq_one_letter_code
_entity_poly.pdbx_strand_id
1 'polypeptide(L)' 'MDETDFEGSLVLESLAAIGKLEAFFSAIDSDDFSKAKSLMIEADLDEESISIVLKKMTDTDGGH' A
#
# COMPACT_ATOMS: atom_id res chain seq x y z
N MET A 1 -9.68 -12.12 4.22
CA MET A 1 -8.45 -12.95 4.21
C MET A 1 -7.79 -12.85 5.57
N ASP A 2 -7.09 -13.89 6.03
CA ASP A 2 -6.32 -13.83 7.28
C ASP A 2 -5.14 -12.86 7.12
N GLU A 3 -4.84 -12.05 8.14
CA GLU A 3 -3.72 -11.07 8.14
C GLU A 3 -2.35 -11.73 7.86
N THR A 4 -2.25 -13.05 7.94
CA THR A 4 -1.08 -13.88 7.61
C THR A 4 -0.91 -14.19 6.12
N ASP A 5 -1.95 -14.04 5.30
CA ASP A 5 -1.91 -14.30 3.85
C ASP A 5 -1.68 -13.02 3.03
N PHE A 6 -1.53 -11.88 3.71
CA PHE A 6 -1.22 -10.62 3.06
C PHE A 6 0.23 -10.63 2.55
N GLU A 7 0.39 -10.98 1.28
CA GLU A 7 1.64 -10.83 0.55
C GLU A 7 1.85 -9.35 0.18
N GLY A 8 2.62 -8.64 1.00
CA GLY A 8 3.05 -7.27 0.68
C GLY A 8 3.81 -7.16 -0.66
N SER A 9 4.37 -8.26 -1.15
CA SER A 9 4.93 -8.41 -2.51
C SER A 9 3.87 -8.17 -3.60
N LEU A 10 2.69 -8.77 -3.47
CA LEU A 10 1.62 -8.67 -4.48
C LEU A 10 1.13 -7.23 -4.68
N VAL A 11 1.09 -6.43 -3.61
CA VAL A 11 0.73 -5.00 -3.70
C VAL A 11 1.72 -4.24 -4.56
N LEU A 12 3.02 -4.47 -4.34
CA LEU A 12 4.08 -3.83 -5.11
C LEU A 12 4.08 -4.32 -6.56
N GLU A 13 3.80 -5.59 -6.80
CA GLU A 13 3.68 -6.17 -8.14
C GLU A 13 2.51 -5.55 -8.92
N SER A 14 1.33 -5.41 -8.31
CA SER A 14 0.16 -4.77 -8.95
C SER A 14 0.43 -3.30 -9.29
N LEU A 15 1.06 -2.55 -8.37
CA LEU A 15 1.46 -1.16 -8.61
C LEU A 15 2.56 -1.03 -9.68
N ALA A 16 3.50 -1.97 -9.72
CA ALA A 16 4.54 -2.03 -10.75
C ALA A 16 3.96 -2.32 -12.13
N ALA A 17 2.96 -3.21 -12.21
CA ALA A 17 2.30 -3.55 -13.47
C ALA A 17 1.61 -2.35 -14.14
N ILE A 18 1.13 -1.38 -13.34
CA ILE A 18 0.52 -0.14 -13.84
C ILE A 18 1.46 1.07 -13.82
N GLY A 19 2.75 0.88 -13.51
CA GLY A 19 3.75 1.96 -13.47
C GLY A 19 3.53 2.99 -12.35
N LYS A 20 2.79 2.64 -11.31
CA LYS A 20 2.49 3.51 -10.14
C LYS A 20 3.38 3.23 -8.93
N LEU A 21 4.35 2.31 -9.05
CA LEU A 21 5.25 1.94 -7.97
C LEU A 21 6.04 3.14 -7.40
N GLU A 22 6.59 3.99 -8.28
CA GLU A 22 7.37 5.17 -7.86
C GLU A 22 6.49 6.21 -7.13
N ALA A 23 5.26 6.42 -7.63
CA ALA A 23 4.30 7.32 -7.01
C ALA A 23 3.83 6.81 -5.64
N PHE A 24 3.77 5.49 -5.46
CA PHE A 24 3.41 4.86 -4.19
C PHE A 24 4.51 5.02 -3.14
N PHE A 25 5.78 4.78 -3.50
CA PHE A 25 6.90 5.06 -2.59
C PHE A 25 6.99 6.53 -2.21
N SER A 26 6.80 7.45 -3.17
CA SER A 26 6.73 8.88 -2.87
C SER A 26 5.59 9.24 -1.91
N ALA A 27 4.47 8.53 -1.96
CA ALA A 27 3.35 8.73 -1.05
C ALA A 27 3.69 8.23 0.36
N ILE A 28 4.39 7.10 0.49
CA ILE A 28 4.89 6.59 1.78
C ILE A 28 5.85 7.58 2.42
N ASP A 29 6.87 8.03 1.67
CA ASP A 29 7.90 8.95 2.19
C ASP A 29 7.35 10.32 2.63
N SER A 30 6.15 10.68 2.16
CA SER A 30 5.48 11.94 2.48
C SER A 30 4.28 11.77 3.42
N ASP A 31 4.07 10.58 3.99
CA ASP A 31 2.89 10.23 4.81
C ASP A 31 1.54 10.54 4.12
N ASP A 32 1.52 10.49 2.78
CA ASP A 32 0.33 10.76 1.98
C ASP A 32 -0.50 9.48 1.80
N PHE A 33 -1.14 9.07 2.88
CA PHE A 33 -2.03 7.90 2.91
C PHE A 33 -3.20 8.00 1.92
N SER A 34 -3.67 9.22 1.64
CA SER A 34 -4.75 9.45 0.67
C SER A 34 -4.30 9.14 -0.75
N LYS A 35 -3.08 9.55 -1.10
CA LYS A 35 -2.46 9.22 -2.38
C LYS A 35 -2.11 7.73 -2.48
N ALA A 36 -1.52 7.14 -1.43
CA ALA A 36 -1.24 5.71 -1.39
C ALA A 36 -2.51 4.87 -1.60
N LYS A 37 -3.61 5.23 -0.93
CA LYS A 37 -4.93 4.59 -1.12
C LYS A 37 -5.41 4.69 -2.56
N SER A 38 -5.34 5.87 -3.16
CA SER A 38 -5.82 6.08 -4.53
C SER A 38 -5.03 5.25 -5.54
N LEU A 39 -3.71 5.17 -5.37
CA LEU A 39 -2.84 4.36 -6.24
C LEU A 39 -3.14 2.86 -6.12
N MET A 40 -3.45 2.38 -4.91
CA MET A 40 -3.83 0.99 -4.70
C MET A 40 -5.19 0.66 -5.33
N ILE A 41 -6.17 1.57 -5.26
CA ILE A 41 -7.45 1.43 -5.97
C ILE A 41 -7.23 1.38 -7.48
N GLU A 42 -6.36 2.24 -8.02
CA GLU A 42 -5.99 2.21 -9.44
C GLU A 42 -5.33 0.88 -9.86
N ALA A 43 -4.67 0.19 -8.91
CA ALA A 43 -4.04 -1.10 -9.11
C ALA A 43 -4.98 -2.30 -8.90
N ASP A 44 -6.30 -2.06 -8.80
CA ASP A 44 -7.33 -3.08 -8.62
C ASP A 44 -7.14 -3.91 -7.33
N LEU A 45 -6.61 -3.28 -6.27
CA LEU A 45 -6.47 -3.91 -4.96
C LEU A 45 -7.78 -3.83 -4.16
N ASP A 46 -8.14 -4.93 -3.52
CA ASP A 46 -9.29 -4.99 -2.62
C ASP A 46 -9.15 -4.08 -1.39
N GLU A 47 -10.28 -3.63 -0.85
CA GLU A 47 -10.33 -2.75 0.32
C GLU A 47 -9.65 -3.34 1.57
N GLU A 48 -9.63 -4.67 1.70
CA GLU A 48 -8.95 -5.37 2.78
C GLU A 48 -7.42 -5.21 2.68
N SER A 49 -6.85 -5.49 1.50
CA SER A 49 -5.43 -5.31 1.20
C SER A 49 -4.98 -3.86 1.42
N ILE A 50 -5.78 -2.91 0.93
CA ILE A 50 -5.55 -1.47 1.15
C ILE A 50 -5.52 -1.15 2.64
N SER A 51 -6.49 -1.65 3.41
CA SER A 51 -6.58 -1.38 4.84
C SER A 51 -5.37 -1.95 5.61
N ILE A 52 -4.88 -3.14 5.24
CA ILE A 52 -3.69 -3.75 5.83
C ILE A 52 -2.44 -2.92 5.53
N VAL A 53 -2.26 -2.47 4.28
CA VAL A 53 -1.14 -1.61 3.89
C VAL A 53 -1.16 -0.30 4.68
N LEU A 54 -2.30 0.39 4.72
CA LEU A 54 -2.43 1.66 5.45
C LEU A 54 -2.17 1.48 6.95
N LYS A 55 -2.64 0.38 7.55
CA LYS A 55 -2.35 0.02 8.93
C LYS A 55 -0.85 -0.19 9.16
N LYS A 56 -0.17 -0.93 8.28
CA LYS A 56 1.30 -1.15 8.35
C LYS A 56 2.10 0.15 8.17
N MET A 57 1.69 1.02 7.26
CA MET A 57 2.35 2.33 7.08
C MET A 57 2.21 3.19 8.34
N THR A 58 1.03 3.21 8.96
CA THR A 58 0.79 3.97 10.20
C THR A 58 1.55 3.38 11.40
N ASP A 59 1.68 2.06 11.46
CA ASP A 59 2.43 1.35 12.51
C ASP A 59 3.95 1.62 12.43
N THR A 60 4.46 1.88 11.23
CA THR A 60 5.90 2.16 11.00
C THR A 60 6.32 3.55 11.51
N ASP A 61 5.39 4.50 11.69
CA ASP A 61 5.65 5.83 12.27
C ASP A 61 5.73 5.79 13.82
N GLY A 62 5.19 4.74 14.46
CA GLY A 62 5.28 4.50 15.90
C GLY A 62 6.53 3.71 16.27
N GLY A 63 7.70 4.37 16.28
CA GLY A 63 9.00 3.71 16.34
C GLY A 63 9.23 2.63 17.40
N HIS A 64 9.88 1.54 16.99
CA HIS A 64 11.16 1.04 17.54
C HIS A 64 11.74 -0.10 16.68
#